data_AF-A0A6R5I075-F1
#
_entry.id   AF-A0A6R5I075-F1
#
_cell.length_a   1.000
_cell.length_b   1.000
_cell.length_c   1.000
_cell.angle_alpha   90.00
_cell.angle_beta   90.00
_cell.angle_gamma   90.00
#
_symmetry.space_group_name_H-M   'P 1'
#
loop_
_entity.id
_entity.type
_entity.pdbx_description
1 polymer ?
#
loop_
_entity_poly.entity_id
_entity_poly.type
_entity_poly.pdbx_seq_one_letter_code
_entity_poly.pdbx_strand_id
1 'polypeptide(L)'
;MEVTNHTGFLLQTMLYMANHQWNNSLYNTIHNVTSTSNGTMPVDDNLTRCYGVYGCFPLGYPWVDEKRPLAYHPRSPAQVDVRFPIFNKPVRVHPKFVDINDPDEVKHLGVNPNGRLYVVTHGYIESGDRPWVHDLVHAFLENDPDGTASVMIIDWRKASTPPYTQCVADIRLVGAITAHVIHMLYHELGMRNLDKVHLLGHSLGAHVCGYVGYYVQRDFGLKLGRITGMDPAEPMFSDTDPIVRLDTSDAKFVDIIHTDATPWVERWPRPGGLGMYQAIGHVDFYPNGGNNQAGCNDPMQKFINKQNDSFFWGFQEFFGCNHLRCHQLYTDAIPQRCPFVAIGCESYEKFLAGDCFECDEDGHYCIDFGPNAWNTYRRLIENGVMIEPRPIRAYMITGDDAPFCRTHYKVIMFVSESDESLVHGGEIGKMAVEMLGSQRERSGRMDLSQEPLYFEPGKNYSAVAAGKDVGMPKRAFLSWEYKTNPMNPFTWRVMNTPRVYVAYIVVQTLEHRSRQKFCPLNEIPVKADQDNEFREEYCSKDS
;
A
#
# COMPACT_ATOMS: atom_id res chain seq x y z
N MET A 1 -21.92 28.58 -9.40
CA MET A 1 -20.47 28.79 -9.24
C MET A 1 -20.29 29.36 -7.83
N GLU A 2 -20.36 28.50 -6.82
CA GLU A 2 -20.07 28.86 -5.43
C GLU A 2 -18.74 28.20 -5.09
N VAL A 3 -17.71 29.03 -4.92
CA VAL A 3 -16.40 28.60 -4.43
C VAL A 3 -16.54 28.47 -2.92
N THR A 4 -16.85 27.27 -2.44
CA THR A 4 -16.92 26.99 -1.01
C THR A 4 -15.51 26.91 -0.42
N ASN A 5 -15.26 27.76 0.58
CA ASN A 5 -13.98 27.98 1.24
C ASN A 5 -13.65 26.80 2.19
N HIS A 6 -13.26 25.65 1.64
CA HIS A 6 -13.06 24.39 2.39
C HIS A 6 -11.66 24.21 3.00
N THR A 7 -10.70 25.08 2.68
CA THR A 7 -9.29 24.98 3.15
C THR A 7 -9.15 25.10 4.67
N GLY A 8 -9.99 25.90 5.32
CA GLY A 8 -9.97 26.05 6.78
C GLY A 8 -10.53 24.85 7.55
N PHE A 9 -11.44 24.09 6.94
CA PHE A 9 -12.26 23.10 7.65
C PHE A 9 -11.55 21.76 7.83
N LEU A 10 -10.73 21.32 6.87
CA LEU A 10 -9.92 20.10 6.99
C LEU A 10 -8.87 20.26 8.10
N LEU A 11 -8.12 21.37 8.07
CA LEU A 11 -7.14 21.70 9.10
C LEU A 11 -7.82 21.90 10.46
N GLN A 12 -8.98 22.57 10.52
CA GLN A 12 -9.76 22.67 11.77
C GLN A 12 -10.27 21.32 12.27
N THR A 13 -10.63 20.39 11.39
CA THR A 13 -11.07 19.03 11.79
C THR A 13 -9.88 18.22 12.31
N MET A 14 -8.73 18.27 11.63
CA MET A 14 -7.48 17.64 12.08
C MET A 14 -7.01 18.25 13.41
N LEU A 15 -7.04 19.58 13.53
CA LEU A 15 -6.73 20.30 14.78
C LEU A 15 -7.75 20.01 15.88
N TYR A 16 -9.05 19.91 15.56
CA TYR A 16 -10.10 19.56 16.52
C TYR A 16 -9.88 18.14 17.04
N MET A 17 -9.61 17.17 16.15
CA MET A 17 -9.28 15.80 16.56
C MET A 17 -7.96 15.71 17.35
N ALA A 18 -6.98 16.57 17.07
CA ALA A 18 -5.70 16.60 17.78
C ALA A 18 -5.74 17.35 19.14
N ASN A 19 -6.57 18.39 19.27
CA ASN A 19 -6.64 19.24 20.47
C ASN A 19 -7.83 18.95 21.41
N HIS A 20 -8.79 18.10 21.03
CA HIS A 20 -9.95 17.91 21.90
C HIS A 20 -9.57 17.08 23.14
N GLN A 21 -9.47 17.74 24.30
CA GLN A 21 -9.52 17.06 25.58
C GLN A 21 -10.87 16.36 25.73
N TRP A 22 -10.79 15.05 25.94
CA TRP A 22 -11.87 14.08 26.04
C TRP A 22 -12.98 14.53 27.01
N ASN A 23 -14.18 14.77 26.49
CA ASN A 23 -15.34 15.00 27.34
C ASN A 23 -15.98 13.64 27.70
N ASN A 24 -15.50 13.04 28.79
CA ASN A 24 -15.85 11.70 29.28
C ASN A 24 -17.34 11.50 29.67
N SER A 25 -18.21 12.48 29.47
CA SER A 25 -19.61 12.43 29.92
C SER A 25 -20.44 11.33 29.20
N LEU A 26 -20.33 11.23 27.87
CA LEU A 26 -21.06 10.20 27.10
C LEU A 26 -20.45 8.80 27.30
N TYR A 27 -19.12 8.71 27.31
CA TYR A 27 -18.37 7.49 27.62
C TYR A 27 -18.74 6.92 29.00
N ASN A 28 -18.75 7.76 30.04
CA ASN A 28 -19.15 7.34 31.39
C ASN A 28 -20.63 6.94 31.48
N THR A 29 -21.50 7.56 30.68
CA THR A 29 -22.93 7.20 30.65
C THR A 29 -23.13 5.81 30.02
N ILE A 30 -22.38 5.47 28.96
CA ILE A 30 -22.47 4.18 28.27
C ILE A 30 -21.73 3.06 29.04
N HIS A 31 -20.58 3.37 29.66
CA HIS A 31 -19.83 2.40 30.48
C HIS A 31 -20.51 2.06 31.81
N ASN A 32 -21.20 3.02 32.44
CA ASN A 32 -21.96 2.75 33.67
C ASN A 32 -23.19 1.86 33.40
N VAL A 33 -23.76 1.91 32.20
CA VAL A 33 -24.87 1.03 31.79
C VAL A 33 -24.39 -0.39 31.52
N THR A 34 -23.18 -0.57 30.95
CA THR A 34 -22.62 -1.90 30.64
C THR A 34 -22.02 -2.61 31.87
N SER A 35 -21.58 -1.88 32.89
CA SER A 35 -20.96 -2.47 34.09
C SER A 35 -21.97 -3.07 35.09
N THR A 36 -23.28 -3.05 34.81
CA THR A 36 -24.33 -3.44 35.77
C THR A 36 -25.26 -4.58 35.37
N SER A 37 -25.02 -5.37 34.30
CA SER A 37 -25.88 -6.54 34.04
C SER A 37 -25.18 -7.78 33.48
N ASN A 38 -24.99 -8.77 34.35
CA ASN A 38 -25.11 -10.17 33.95
C ASN A 38 -26.59 -10.43 33.65
N GLY A 39 -26.96 -10.43 32.36
CA GLY A 39 -28.31 -10.74 31.91
C GLY A 39 -28.59 -10.09 30.56
N THR A 40 -29.11 -10.87 29.62
CA THR A 40 -29.63 -10.45 28.30
C THR A 40 -30.32 -9.08 28.37
N MET A 41 -29.68 -8.05 27.82
CA MET A 41 -30.22 -6.68 27.81
C MET A 41 -31.20 -6.48 26.63
N PRO A 42 -32.33 -5.77 26.84
CA PRO A 42 -33.19 -5.33 25.77
C PRO A 42 -32.50 -4.23 24.94
N VAL A 43 -32.70 -4.25 23.63
CA VAL A 43 -32.25 -3.20 22.71
C VAL A 43 -32.97 -1.90 23.11
N ASP A 44 -32.23 -0.90 23.59
CA ASP A 44 -32.77 0.44 23.81
C ASP A 44 -33.04 1.08 22.44
N ASP A 45 -34.32 1.33 22.13
CA ASP A 45 -34.80 1.87 20.85
C ASP A 45 -34.17 3.23 20.50
N ASN A 46 -33.62 3.97 21.48
CA ASN A 46 -32.92 5.24 21.23
C ASN A 46 -31.49 5.07 20.69
N LEU A 47 -30.89 3.88 20.81
CA LEU A 47 -29.49 3.63 20.39
C LEU A 47 -29.39 2.94 19.03
N THR A 48 -30.52 2.63 18.38
CA THR A 48 -30.56 1.89 17.12
C THR A 48 -31.46 2.59 16.11
N ARG A 49 -30.98 2.74 14.87
CA ARG A 49 -31.80 3.29 13.77
C ARG A 49 -31.83 2.33 12.60
N CYS A 50 -33.02 2.08 12.04
CA CYS A 50 -33.22 1.14 10.95
C CYS A 50 -33.56 1.84 9.63
N TYR A 51 -33.12 1.28 8.51
CA TYR A 51 -33.31 1.83 7.16
C TYR A 51 -33.89 0.78 6.22
N GLY A 52 -35.17 0.43 6.43
CA GLY A 52 -35.88 -0.51 5.57
C GLY A 52 -35.15 -1.84 5.41
N VAL A 53 -34.93 -2.25 4.16
CA VAL A 53 -34.26 -3.51 3.80
C VAL A 53 -32.80 -3.58 4.24
N TYR A 54 -32.14 -2.45 4.51
CA TYR A 54 -30.72 -2.39 4.90
C TYR A 54 -30.49 -2.72 6.39
N GLY A 55 -31.57 -2.97 7.14
CA GLY A 55 -31.50 -3.36 8.54
C GLY A 55 -31.24 -2.20 9.50
N CYS A 56 -30.71 -2.53 10.67
CA CYS A 56 -30.61 -1.64 11.83
C CYS A 56 -29.15 -1.38 12.24
N PHE A 57 -28.88 -0.14 12.65
CA PHE A 57 -27.54 0.38 12.93
C PHE A 57 -27.47 0.87 14.38
N PRO A 58 -26.96 0.02 15.30
CA PRO A 58 -26.78 0.40 16.69
C PRO A 58 -25.58 1.35 16.87
N LEU A 59 -25.61 2.16 17.92
CA LEU A 59 -24.51 3.00 18.40
C LEU A 59 -23.72 2.38 19.56
N GLY A 60 -24.25 1.35 20.22
CA GLY A 60 -23.55 0.68 21.32
C GLY A 60 -22.24 0.00 20.89
N TYR A 61 -21.50 -0.54 21.85
CA TYR A 61 -20.31 -1.35 21.59
C TYR A 61 -20.60 -2.43 20.50
N PRO A 62 -19.69 -2.66 19.54
CA PRO A 62 -18.36 -2.05 19.39
C PRO A 62 -18.30 -0.76 18.55
N TRP A 63 -19.44 -0.16 18.21
CA TRP A 63 -19.50 1.05 17.36
C TRP A 63 -19.10 2.34 18.09
N VAL A 64 -19.14 2.30 19.42
CA VAL A 64 -18.53 3.25 20.35
C VAL A 64 -17.58 2.48 21.25
N ASP A 65 -16.33 2.92 21.29
CA ASP A 65 -15.29 2.43 22.19
C ASP A 65 -14.26 3.55 22.48
N GLU A 66 -13.16 3.23 23.15
CA GLU A 66 -12.07 4.19 23.44
C GLU A 66 -11.40 4.74 22.18
N LYS A 67 -11.36 3.97 21.10
CA LYS A 67 -10.78 4.34 19.80
C LYS A 67 -11.79 5.09 18.92
N ARG A 68 -13.08 4.98 19.23
CA ARG A 68 -14.24 5.58 18.54
C ARG A 68 -15.18 6.24 19.56
N PRO A 69 -14.76 7.31 20.24
CA PRO A 69 -15.54 7.94 21.32
C PRO A 69 -16.82 8.63 20.83
N LEU A 70 -16.89 8.94 19.52
CA LEU A 70 -18.00 9.66 18.90
C LEU A 70 -18.60 8.77 17.80
N ALA A 71 -19.82 8.28 18.03
CA ALA A 71 -20.60 7.62 17.00
C ALA A 71 -21.86 8.43 16.68
N TYR A 72 -22.17 8.49 15.39
CA TYR A 72 -23.40 9.04 14.87
C TYR A 72 -24.21 7.92 14.22
N HIS A 73 -25.52 8.10 14.11
CA HIS A 73 -26.28 7.28 13.19
C HIS A 73 -25.90 7.65 11.74
N PRO A 74 -25.91 6.68 10.81
CA PRO A 74 -25.81 7.00 9.40
C PRO A 74 -26.87 8.05 8.99
N ARG A 75 -26.58 8.87 8.00
CA ARG A 75 -27.58 9.68 7.32
C ARG A 75 -28.58 8.78 6.58
N SER A 76 -29.74 9.32 6.20
CA SER A 76 -30.72 8.52 5.44
C SER A 76 -30.20 8.12 4.06
N PRO A 77 -30.70 7.05 3.42
CA PRO A 77 -30.28 6.65 2.08
C PRO A 77 -30.31 7.79 1.05
N ALA A 78 -31.34 8.65 1.10
CA ALA A 78 -31.46 9.81 0.22
C ALA A 78 -30.40 10.91 0.50
N GLN A 79 -29.94 11.02 1.75
CA GLN A 79 -28.89 11.96 2.12
C GLN A 79 -27.49 11.43 1.79
N VAL A 80 -27.28 10.11 1.92
CA VAL A 80 -26.04 9.46 1.52
C VAL A 80 -25.89 9.48 -0.01
N ASP A 81 -26.99 9.24 -0.74
CA ASP A 81 -27.08 9.32 -2.21
C ASP A 81 -25.97 8.52 -2.92
N VAL A 82 -25.82 7.25 -2.57
CA VAL A 82 -24.83 6.36 -3.21
C VAL A 82 -25.24 6.09 -4.65
N ARG A 83 -24.30 6.20 -5.58
CA ARG A 83 -24.49 5.93 -7.00
C ARG A 83 -23.57 4.81 -7.46
N PHE A 84 -24.03 4.06 -8.45
CA PHE A 84 -23.32 2.90 -8.98
C PHE A 84 -23.14 2.99 -10.50
N PRO A 85 -22.23 3.85 -11.00
CA PRO A 85 -21.89 3.85 -12.41
C PRO A 85 -21.08 2.59 -12.76
N ILE A 86 -21.46 1.94 -13.86
CA ILE A 86 -20.84 0.75 -14.42
C ILE A 86 -20.18 1.08 -15.76
N PHE A 87 -18.94 0.63 -15.89
CA PHE A 87 -18.12 0.70 -17.08
C PHE A 87 -17.83 -0.70 -17.59
N ASN A 88 -17.73 -0.83 -18.91
CA ASN A 88 -17.31 -2.05 -19.59
C ASN A 88 -16.61 -1.66 -20.90
N LYS A 89 -16.04 -2.63 -21.61
CA LYS A 89 -15.25 -2.34 -22.82
C LYS A 89 -16.01 -1.52 -23.89
N PRO A 90 -17.32 -1.76 -24.16
CA PRO A 90 -18.12 -0.91 -25.03
C PRO A 90 -18.45 0.48 -24.47
N VAL A 91 -18.59 0.61 -23.15
CA VAL A 91 -19.06 1.82 -22.46
C VAL A 91 -17.95 2.34 -21.52
N ARG A 92 -17.02 3.12 -22.09
CA ARG A 92 -15.84 3.63 -21.36
C ARG A 92 -15.95 5.07 -20.85
N VAL A 93 -16.80 5.88 -21.48
CA VAL A 93 -16.86 7.34 -21.22
C VAL A 93 -18.14 7.73 -20.48
N HIS A 94 -19.28 7.19 -20.90
CA HIS A 94 -20.59 7.50 -20.33
C HIS A 94 -21.14 6.27 -19.62
N PRO A 95 -20.90 6.11 -18.31
CA PRO A 95 -21.31 4.90 -17.61
C PRO A 95 -22.83 4.75 -17.60
N LYS A 96 -23.28 3.50 -17.50
CA LYS A 96 -24.67 3.20 -17.14
C LYS A 96 -24.79 3.16 -15.63
N PHE A 97 -25.91 3.60 -15.08
CA PHE A 97 -26.13 3.61 -13.63
C PHE A 97 -27.02 2.44 -13.24
N VAL A 98 -26.72 1.78 -12.12
CA VAL A 98 -27.67 0.85 -11.50
C VAL A 98 -28.83 1.65 -10.90
N ASP A 99 -30.06 1.34 -11.30
CA ASP A 99 -31.24 1.75 -10.55
C ASP A 99 -31.55 0.70 -9.49
N ILE A 100 -31.42 1.09 -8.23
CA ILE A 100 -31.65 0.20 -7.08
C ILE A 100 -33.14 -0.17 -6.97
N ASN A 101 -34.04 0.62 -7.56
CA ASN A 101 -35.48 0.40 -7.52
C ASN A 101 -35.99 -0.43 -8.70
N ASP A 102 -35.17 -0.67 -9.72
CA ASP A 102 -35.51 -1.50 -10.88
C ASP A 102 -34.47 -2.62 -11.09
N PRO A 103 -34.61 -3.74 -10.35
CA PRO A 103 -33.70 -4.88 -10.48
C PRO A 103 -33.61 -5.45 -11.89
N ASP A 104 -34.68 -5.39 -12.69
CA ASP A 104 -34.70 -6.01 -14.03
C ASP A 104 -33.80 -5.24 -15.01
N GLU A 105 -33.61 -3.93 -14.81
CA GLU A 105 -32.73 -3.11 -15.65
C GLU A 105 -31.27 -3.53 -15.60
N VAL A 106 -30.83 -4.28 -14.57
CA VAL A 106 -29.43 -4.72 -14.49
C VAL A 106 -29.01 -5.61 -15.66
N LYS A 107 -29.96 -6.34 -16.27
CA LYS A 107 -29.76 -7.15 -17.48
C LYS A 107 -29.36 -6.31 -18.69
N HIS A 108 -29.68 -5.01 -18.68
CA HIS A 108 -29.36 -4.05 -19.74
C HIS A 108 -28.07 -3.24 -19.48
N LEU A 109 -27.41 -3.44 -18.33
CA LEU A 109 -26.16 -2.75 -17.99
C LEU A 109 -24.94 -3.28 -18.76
N GLY A 110 -25.06 -4.48 -19.36
CA GLY A 110 -23.98 -5.09 -20.15
C GLY A 110 -22.88 -5.72 -19.29
N VAL A 111 -23.21 -6.08 -18.05
CA VAL A 111 -22.32 -6.87 -17.17
C VAL A 111 -22.34 -8.32 -17.61
N ASN A 112 -21.17 -8.90 -17.85
CA ASN A 112 -21.06 -10.32 -18.19
C ASN A 112 -21.05 -11.17 -16.91
N PRO A 113 -22.01 -12.09 -16.71
CA PRO A 113 -22.07 -12.90 -15.48
C PRO A 113 -20.91 -13.89 -15.32
N ASN A 114 -20.20 -14.20 -16.40
CA ASN A 114 -18.99 -15.03 -16.36
C ASN A 114 -17.70 -14.20 -16.32
N GLY A 115 -17.79 -12.88 -16.51
CA GLY A 115 -16.65 -11.96 -16.48
C GLY A 115 -16.22 -11.59 -15.06
N ARG A 116 -15.15 -10.81 -14.94
CA ARG A 116 -14.74 -10.21 -13.65
C ARG A 116 -15.56 -8.95 -13.38
N LEU A 117 -16.01 -8.79 -12.15
CA LEU A 117 -16.63 -7.56 -11.68
C LEU A 117 -15.70 -6.91 -10.66
N TYR A 118 -15.04 -5.83 -11.08
CA TYR A 118 -14.29 -4.98 -10.17
C TYR A 118 -15.23 -3.93 -9.57
N VAL A 119 -15.15 -3.71 -8.27
CA VAL A 119 -15.98 -2.73 -7.56
C VAL A 119 -15.06 -1.75 -6.85
N VAL A 120 -15.00 -0.50 -7.31
CA VAL A 120 -14.03 0.50 -6.84
C VAL A 120 -14.72 1.55 -5.98
N THR A 121 -14.10 1.95 -4.86
CA THR A 121 -14.65 3.03 -4.02
C THR A 121 -13.58 3.99 -3.50
N HIS A 122 -13.95 5.27 -3.45
CA HIS A 122 -13.12 6.38 -3.00
C HIS A 122 -13.20 6.59 -1.49
N GLY A 123 -12.38 7.51 -0.98
CA GLY A 123 -12.27 7.86 0.42
C GLY A 123 -13.02 9.13 0.87
N TYR A 124 -12.52 9.70 1.96
CA TYR A 124 -12.99 10.96 2.56
C TYR A 124 -12.68 12.17 1.67
N ILE A 125 -13.62 13.11 1.55
CA ILE A 125 -13.55 14.31 0.68
C ILE A 125 -13.17 13.94 -0.75
N GLU A 126 -13.81 12.90 -1.25
CA GLU A 126 -13.56 12.37 -2.58
C GLU A 126 -14.85 11.94 -3.28
N SER A 127 -14.73 11.56 -4.55
CA SER A 127 -15.86 11.25 -5.44
C SER A 127 -15.49 10.18 -6.45
N GLY A 128 -16.49 9.50 -7.02
CA GLY A 128 -16.26 8.43 -8.00
C GLY A 128 -15.75 8.87 -9.38
N ASP A 129 -15.69 10.17 -9.66
CA ASP A 129 -15.25 10.76 -10.94
C ASP A 129 -13.80 11.27 -10.92
N ARG A 130 -13.02 10.85 -9.93
CA ARG A 130 -11.62 11.27 -9.81
C ARG A 130 -10.76 10.65 -10.91
N PRO A 131 -9.72 11.37 -11.40
CA PRO A 131 -8.83 10.85 -12.42
C PRO A 131 -8.26 9.48 -12.08
N TRP A 132 -7.80 9.25 -10.85
CA TRP A 132 -7.24 7.95 -10.47
C TRP A 132 -8.26 6.80 -10.54
N VAL A 133 -9.54 7.06 -10.26
CA VAL A 133 -10.60 6.06 -10.38
C VAL A 133 -10.79 5.70 -11.85
N HIS A 134 -10.81 6.70 -12.72
CA HIS A 134 -10.89 6.49 -14.17
C HIS A 134 -9.65 5.77 -14.72
N ASP A 135 -8.45 6.13 -14.27
CA ASP A 135 -7.21 5.45 -14.66
C ASP A 135 -7.26 3.98 -14.27
N LEU A 136 -7.75 3.66 -13.07
CA LEU A 136 -7.93 2.29 -12.60
C LEU A 136 -9.00 1.53 -13.42
N VAL A 137 -10.14 2.18 -13.72
CA VAL A 137 -11.18 1.63 -14.61
C VAL A 137 -10.59 1.29 -15.98
N HIS A 138 -9.84 2.22 -16.58
CA HIS A 138 -9.20 2.01 -17.87
C HIS A 138 -8.18 0.88 -17.82
N ALA A 139 -7.32 0.85 -16.80
CA ALA A 139 -6.33 -0.20 -16.62
C ALA A 139 -6.99 -1.59 -16.55
N PHE A 140 -8.08 -1.76 -15.77
CA PHE A 140 -8.79 -3.03 -15.71
C PHE A 140 -9.43 -3.43 -17.03
N LEU A 141 -10.10 -2.51 -17.73
CA LEU A 141 -10.81 -2.83 -18.97
C LEU A 141 -9.88 -3.06 -20.17
N GLU A 142 -8.71 -2.43 -20.18
CA GLU A 142 -7.73 -2.56 -21.27
C GLU A 142 -6.86 -3.80 -21.12
N ASN A 143 -6.57 -4.22 -19.90
CA ASN A 143 -5.72 -5.37 -19.61
C ASN A 143 -6.53 -6.62 -19.25
N ASP A 144 -7.86 -6.61 -19.41
CA ASP A 144 -8.69 -7.81 -19.29
C ASP A 144 -8.53 -8.70 -20.53
N PRO A 145 -7.93 -9.91 -20.40
CA PRO A 145 -7.62 -10.76 -21.55
C PRO A 145 -8.87 -11.18 -22.34
N ASP A 146 -9.97 -11.43 -21.63
CA ASP A 146 -11.23 -11.90 -22.23
C ASP A 146 -12.09 -10.75 -22.78
N GLY A 147 -11.79 -9.51 -22.40
CA GLY A 147 -12.60 -8.32 -22.73
C GLY A 147 -14.03 -8.38 -22.17
N THR A 148 -14.25 -9.14 -21.09
CA THR A 148 -15.54 -9.36 -20.43
C THR A 148 -15.66 -8.67 -19.07
N ALA A 149 -14.58 -8.06 -18.56
CA ALA A 149 -14.60 -7.36 -17.29
C ALA A 149 -15.57 -6.17 -17.29
N SER A 150 -16.17 -5.94 -16.12
CA SER A 150 -16.95 -4.74 -15.80
C SER A 150 -16.39 -4.10 -14.55
N VAL A 151 -16.45 -2.77 -14.48
CA VAL A 151 -16.04 -1.99 -13.31
C VAL A 151 -17.22 -1.19 -12.81
N MET A 152 -17.66 -1.44 -11.59
CA MET A 152 -18.68 -0.66 -10.89
C MET A 152 -18.01 0.27 -9.88
N ILE A 153 -18.40 1.53 -9.81
CA ILE A 153 -17.90 2.46 -8.80
C ILE A 153 -18.94 2.59 -7.69
N ILE A 154 -18.53 2.62 -6.43
CA ILE A 154 -19.38 3.04 -5.31
C ILE A 154 -19.09 4.52 -5.08
N ASP A 155 -19.92 5.38 -5.66
CA ASP A 155 -19.79 6.84 -5.56
C ASP A 155 -20.70 7.37 -4.46
N TRP A 156 -20.11 7.69 -3.31
CA TRP A 156 -20.78 8.20 -2.11
C TRP A 156 -20.34 9.63 -1.79
N ARG A 157 -20.00 10.42 -2.83
CA ARG A 157 -19.45 11.78 -2.74
C ARG A 157 -20.21 12.76 -1.84
N LYS A 158 -21.53 12.60 -1.69
CA LYS A 158 -22.31 13.47 -0.80
C LYS A 158 -22.03 13.15 0.67
N ALA A 159 -21.92 11.85 0.98
CA ALA A 159 -21.63 11.36 2.31
C ALA A 159 -20.14 11.42 2.69
N SER A 160 -19.23 11.55 1.73
CA SER A 160 -17.78 11.67 1.99
C SER A 160 -17.33 13.05 2.47
N THR A 161 -18.25 14.00 2.61
CA THR A 161 -17.95 15.37 3.04
C THR A 161 -17.91 15.51 4.57
N PRO A 162 -17.12 16.46 5.13
CA PRO A 162 -17.01 16.67 6.56
C PRO A 162 -18.37 16.81 7.28
N PRO A 163 -18.47 16.41 8.57
CA PRO A 163 -17.38 15.97 9.44
C PRO A 163 -16.99 14.49 9.24
N TYR A 164 -15.72 14.18 9.50
CA TYR A 164 -15.14 12.82 9.37
C TYR A 164 -15.93 11.77 10.16
N THR A 165 -16.34 12.09 11.39
CA THR A 165 -17.10 11.20 12.27
C THR A 165 -18.47 10.81 11.70
N GLN A 166 -19.12 11.70 10.96
CA GLN A 166 -20.36 11.37 10.26
C GLN A 166 -20.09 10.48 9.04
N CYS A 167 -19.01 10.73 8.29
CA CYS A 167 -18.58 9.84 7.19
C CYS A 167 -18.36 8.41 7.69
N VAL A 168 -17.64 8.28 8.81
CA VAL A 168 -17.38 7.00 9.49
C VAL A 168 -18.67 6.26 9.87
N ALA A 169 -19.72 6.97 10.25
CA ALA A 169 -21.04 6.38 10.46
C ALA A 169 -21.71 5.96 9.15
N ASP A 170 -21.69 6.85 8.14
CA ASP A 170 -22.39 6.65 6.87
C ASP A 170 -21.86 5.45 6.07
N ILE A 171 -20.56 5.19 6.11
CA ILE A 171 -19.96 4.08 5.36
C ILE A 171 -20.54 2.70 5.77
N ARG A 172 -21.08 2.56 6.99
CA ARG A 172 -21.82 1.36 7.41
C ARG A 172 -23.04 1.14 6.54
N LEU A 173 -23.81 2.19 6.30
CA LEU A 173 -25.00 2.15 5.45
C LEU A 173 -24.63 2.05 3.97
N VAL A 174 -23.58 2.74 3.52
CA VAL A 174 -23.05 2.59 2.15
C VAL A 174 -22.73 1.12 1.86
N GLY A 175 -22.00 0.46 2.78
CA GLY A 175 -21.67 -0.96 2.66
C GLY A 175 -22.91 -1.87 2.56
N ALA A 176 -23.92 -1.63 3.39
CA ALA A 176 -25.18 -2.37 3.36
C ALA A 176 -25.94 -2.20 2.03
N ILE A 177 -26.05 -0.95 1.53
CA ILE A 177 -26.68 -0.64 0.25
C ILE A 177 -25.93 -1.34 -0.89
N THR A 178 -24.60 -1.24 -0.92
CA THR A 178 -23.79 -1.90 -1.96
C THR A 178 -23.91 -3.42 -1.91
N ALA A 179 -23.98 -4.04 -0.73
CA ALA A 179 -24.18 -5.48 -0.61
C ALA A 179 -25.49 -5.95 -1.29
N HIS A 180 -26.57 -5.18 -1.13
CA HIS A 180 -27.84 -5.43 -1.80
C HIS A 180 -27.74 -5.27 -3.32
N VAL A 181 -26.98 -4.27 -3.80
CA VAL A 181 -26.72 -4.09 -5.24
C VAL A 181 -25.89 -5.24 -5.82
N ILE A 182 -24.87 -5.72 -5.11
CA ILE A 182 -24.09 -6.89 -5.55
C ILE A 182 -24.99 -8.14 -5.58
N HIS A 183 -25.84 -8.32 -4.58
CA HIS A 183 -26.80 -9.43 -4.58
C HIS A 183 -27.82 -9.33 -5.73
N MET A 184 -28.30 -8.12 -6.06
CA MET A 184 -29.15 -7.88 -7.22
C MET A 184 -28.46 -8.30 -8.52
N LEU A 185 -27.21 -7.87 -8.75
CA LEU A 185 -26.41 -8.29 -9.91
C LEU A 185 -26.22 -9.81 -9.94
N TYR A 186 -25.90 -10.41 -8.79
CA TYR A 186 -25.72 -11.84 -8.65
C TYR A 186 -26.97 -12.64 -9.06
N HIS A 187 -28.13 -12.26 -8.54
CA HIS A 187 -29.40 -12.93 -8.77
C HIS A 187 -29.87 -12.74 -10.21
N GLU A 188 -29.97 -11.49 -10.67
CA GLU A 188 -30.62 -11.15 -11.94
C GLU A 188 -29.77 -11.50 -13.17
N LEU A 189 -28.45 -11.53 -13.03
CA LEU A 189 -27.54 -11.95 -14.11
C LEU A 189 -27.24 -13.46 -14.06
N GLY A 190 -27.69 -14.16 -13.03
CA GLY A 190 -27.43 -15.61 -12.86
C GLY A 190 -25.95 -15.93 -12.63
N MET A 191 -25.25 -15.10 -11.84
CA MET A 191 -23.87 -15.37 -11.46
C MET A 191 -23.80 -16.64 -10.59
N ARG A 192 -22.84 -17.52 -10.84
CA ARG A 192 -22.75 -18.81 -10.10
C ARG A 192 -22.26 -18.65 -8.66
N ASN A 193 -21.32 -17.74 -8.45
CA ASN A 193 -20.72 -17.37 -7.16
C ASN A 193 -20.10 -15.98 -7.28
N LEU A 194 -19.48 -15.48 -6.20
CA LEU A 194 -18.83 -14.18 -6.17
C LEU A 194 -17.29 -14.27 -6.26
N ASP A 195 -16.73 -15.38 -6.71
CA ASP A 195 -15.26 -15.59 -6.78
C ASP A 195 -14.57 -14.61 -7.74
N LYS A 196 -15.32 -14.13 -8.75
CA LYS A 196 -14.86 -13.13 -9.73
C LYS A 196 -15.23 -11.70 -9.36
N VAL A 197 -15.79 -11.48 -8.17
CA VAL A 197 -16.08 -10.15 -7.64
C VAL A 197 -14.91 -9.69 -6.79
N HIS A 198 -14.33 -8.55 -7.16
CA HIS A 198 -13.17 -7.98 -6.50
C HIS A 198 -13.44 -6.52 -6.12
N LEU A 199 -13.50 -6.24 -4.83
CA LEU A 199 -13.66 -4.89 -4.31
C LEU A 199 -12.30 -4.23 -4.08
N LEU A 200 -12.17 -2.95 -4.43
CA LEU A 200 -10.99 -2.14 -4.18
C LEU A 200 -11.42 -0.83 -3.53
N GLY A 201 -10.94 -0.56 -2.32
CA GLY A 201 -11.35 0.62 -1.57
C GLY A 201 -10.15 1.42 -1.09
N HIS A 202 -10.15 2.73 -1.35
CA HIS A 202 -9.12 3.65 -0.87
C HIS A 202 -9.54 4.33 0.43
N SER A 203 -8.63 4.48 1.40
CA SER A 203 -8.87 5.23 2.63
C SER A 203 -10.12 4.70 3.39
N LEU A 204 -11.10 5.56 3.71
CA LEU A 204 -12.42 5.14 4.26
C LEU A 204 -13.15 4.12 3.36
N GLY A 205 -12.92 4.16 2.05
CA GLY A 205 -13.45 3.21 1.08
C GLY A 205 -12.98 1.77 1.32
N ALA A 206 -11.80 1.56 1.91
CA ALA A 206 -11.36 0.21 2.31
C ALA A 206 -12.33 -0.41 3.34
N HIS A 207 -12.78 0.40 4.31
CA HIS A 207 -13.76 -0.02 5.31
C HIS A 207 -15.17 -0.13 4.74
N VAL A 208 -15.54 0.68 3.73
CA VAL A 208 -16.75 0.43 2.94
C VAL A 208 -16.71 -0.99 2.38
N CYS A 209 -15.60 -1.41 1.77
CA CYS A 209 -15.46 -2.76 1.21
C CYS A 209 -15.60 -3.86 2.26
N GLY A 210 -15.03 -3.66 3.45
CA GLY A 210 -15.21 -4.58 4.58
C GLY A 210 -16.69 -4.73 4.95
N TYR A 211 -17.41 -3.61 5.11
CA TYR A 211 -18.85 -3.66 5.35
C TYR A 211 -19.61 -4.35 4.21
N VAL A 212 -19.28 -4.12 2.94
CA VAL A 212 -19.91 -4.86 1.84
C VAL A 212 -19.73 -6.36 2.04
N GLY A 213 -18.51 -6.83 2.32
CA GLY A 213 -18.22 -8.24 2.58
C GLY A 213 -19.03 -8.82 3.73
N TYR A 214 -19.07 -8.10 4.86
CA TYR A 214 -19.87 -8.45 6.02
C TYR A 214 -21.37 -8.60 5.68
N TYR A 215 -21.98 -7.60 5.03
CA TYR A 215 -23.41 -7.62 4.71
C TYR A 215 -23.74 -8.67 3.64
N VAL A 216 -22.87 -8.88 2.65
CA VAL A 216 -23.04 -9.95 1.64
C VAL A 216 -23.10 -11.33 2.31
N GLN A 217 -22.22 -11.56 3.30
CA GLN A 217 -22.18 -12.81 4.05
C GLN A 217 -23.36 -12.96 5.00
N ARG A 218 -23.69 -11.90 5.74
CA ARG A 218 -24.74 -11.92 6.77
C ARG A 218 -26.14 -12.06 6.17
N ASP A 219 -26.45 -11.28 5.13
CA ASP A 219 -27.81 -11.16 4.60
C ASP A 219 -28.12 -12.20 3.52
N PHE A 220 -27.11 -12.64 2.76
CA PHE A 220 -27.30 -13.50 1.60
C PHE A 220 -26.55 -14.83 1.67
N GLY A 221 -25.72 -15.05 2.71
CA GLY A 221 -24.93 -16.28 2.84
C GLY A 221 -23.85 -16.45 1.76
N LEU A 222 -23.48 -15.37 1.06
CA LEU A 222 -22.49 -15.37 -0.01
C LEU A 222 -21.15 -14.85 0.49
N LYS A 223 -20.04 -15.23 -0.16
CA LYS A 223 -18.70 -14.75 0.18
C LYS A 223 -18.06 -14.09 -1.03
N LEU A 224 -17.60 -12.85 -0.89
CA LEU A 224 -16.84 -12.15 -1.92
C LEU A 224 -15.52 -12.86 -2.24
N GLY A 225 -15.12 -12.83 -3.50
CA GLY A 225 -13.86 -13.41 -3.96
C GLY A 225 -12.64 -12.70 -3.37
N ARG A 226 -12.57 -11.37 -3.55
CA ARG A 226 -11.41 -10.58 -3.09
C ARG A 226 -11.80 -9.18 -2.63
N ILE A 227 -11.12 -8.68 -1.60
CA ILE A 227 -11.09 -7.26 -1.24
C ILE A 227 -9.63 -6.80 -1.24
N THR A 228 -9.34 -5.66 -1.87
CA THR A 228 -8.07 -4.95 -1.74
C THR A 228 -8.28 -3.64 -0.99
N GLY A 229 -7.65 -3.49 0.18
CA GLY A 229 -7.63 -2.26 0.96
C GLY A 229 -6.45 -1.39 0.55
N MET A 230 -6.70 -0.26 -0.11
CA MET A 230 -5.67 0.70 -0.52
C MET A 230 -5.54 1.77 0.56
N ASP A 231 -4.51 1.62 1.39
CA ASP A 231 -4.17 2.47 2.53
C ASP A 231 -5.37 2.77 3.46
N PRO A 232 -5.93 1.75 4.13
CA PRO A 232 -7.13 1.90 4.97
C PRO A 232 -6.92 2.95 6.06
N ALA A 233 -7.92 3.82 6.28
CA ALA A 233 -7.78 4.96 7.19
C ALA A 233 -7.58 4.52 8.65
N GLU A 234 -6.59 5.10 9.35
CA GLU A 234 -6.32 4.80 10.76
C GLU A 234 -7.39 5.34 11.73
N PRO A 235 -7.77 6.63 11.67
CA PRO A 235 -8.57 7.24 12.72
C PRO A 235 -9.94 6.59 12.81
N MET A 236 -10.29 6.14 14.01
CA MET A 236 -11.51 5.39 14.34
C MET A 236 -11.56 3.94 13.83
N PHE A 237 -10.49 3.36 13.30
CA PHE A 237 -10.51 1.95 12.85
C PHE A 237 -9.37 1.11 13.39
N SER A 238 -8.17 1.66 13.55
CA SER A 238 -7.04 0.89 14.10
C SER A 238 -7.35 0.37 15.50
N ASP A 239 -6.99 -0.89 15.75
CA ASP A 239 -7.19 -1.60 17.02
C ASP A 239 -8.64 -1.67 17.50
N THR A 240 -9.61 -1.51 16.59
CA THR A 240 -11.04 -1.73 16.86
C THR A 240 -11.42 -3.19 16.61
N ASP A 241 -12.61 -3.57 17.11
CA ASP A 241 -13.21 -4.87 16.82
C ASP A 241 -13.28 -5.13 15.30
N PRO A 242 -12.97 -6.34 14.81
CA PRO A 242 -13.01 -6.66 13.39
C PRO A 242 -14.31 -6.24 12.67
N ILE A 243 -15.48 -6.30 13.33
CA ILE A 243 -16.76 -5.90 12.71
C ILE A 243 -16.82 -4.41 12.34
N VAL A 244 -15.94 -3.59 12.93
CA VAL A 244 -15.92 -2.14 12.81
C VAL A 244 -15.04 -1.68 11.64
N ARG A 245 -14.19 -2.54 11.11
CA ARG A 245 -13.19 -2.22 10.08
C ARG A 245 -13.17 -3.28 8.98
N LEU A 246 -12.21 -3.15 8.07
CA LEU A 246 -11.90 -4.22 7.12
C LEU A 246 -11.16 -5.33 7.86
N ASP A 247 -11.49 -6.57 7.55
CA ASP A 247 -10.89 -7.75 8.16
C ASP A 247 -10.78 -8.91 7.15
N THR A 248 -9.87 -9.84 7.41
CA THR A 248 -9.70 -11.08 6.63
C THR A 248 -11.00 -11.86 6.43
N SER A 249 -11.93 -11.78 7.37
CA SER A 249 -13.23 -12.44 7.31
C SER A 249 -14.23 -11.79 6.34
N ASP A 250 -13.91 -10.69 5.67
CA ASP A 250 -14.86 -10.02 4.76
C ASP A 250 -14.87 -10.61 3.33
N ALA A 251 -13.84 -11.36 2.95
CA ALA A 251 -13.76 -12.02 1.64
C ALA A 251 -12.98 -13.34 1.72
N LYS A 252 -12.91 -14.09 0.61
CA LYS A 252 -12.03 -15.27 0.51
C LYS A 252 -10.56 -14.89 0.48
N PHE A 253 -10.24 -13.69 0.00
CA PHE A 253 -8.91 -13.10 0.03
C PHE A 253 -9.00 -11.62 0.31
N VAL A 254 -8.13 -11.14 1.17
CA VAL A 254 -8.03 -9.74 1.56
C VAL A 254 -6.57 -9.36 1.50
N ASP A 255 -6.23 -8.38 0.66
CA ASP A 255 -4.87 -7.85 0.56
C ASP A 255 -4.84 -6.34 0.80
N ILE A 256 -3.87 -5.86 1.56
CA ILE A 256 -3.79 -4.46 2.00
C ILE A 256 -2.52 -3.82 1.47
N ILE A 257 -2.58 -2.55 1.12
CA ILE A 257 -1.45 -1.76 0.64
C ILE A 257 -1.28 -0.57 1.58
N HIS A 258 -0.26 -0.61 2.43
CA HIS A 258 0.05 0.46 3.38
C HIS A 258 1.05 1.41 2.74
N THR A 259 0.69 2.68 2.60
CA THR A 259 1.57 3.69 2.00
C THR A 259 1.77 4.93 2.85
N ASP A 260 0.88 5.19 3.81
CA ASP A 260 0.96 6.32 4.75
C ASP A 260 0.68 5.89 6.19
N ALA A 261 1.33 4.81 6.62
CA ALA A 261 1.08 4.12 7.89
C ALA A 261 1.86 4.69 9.10
N THR A 262 2.28 5.95 9.04
CA THR A 262 2.96 6.59 10.18
C THR A 262 1.92 6.86 11.27
N PRO A 263 2.11 6.42 12.53
CA PRO A 263 1.08 6.56 13.56
C PRO A 263 0.55 8.00 13.68
N TRP A 264 -0.77 8.17 13.58
CA TRP A 264 -1.44 9.47 13.52
C TRP A 264 -1.09 10.41 14.68
N VAL A 265 -0.89 9.85 15.89
CA VAL A 265 -0.77 10.62 17.15
C VAL A 265 0.68 10.84 17.61
N GLU A 266 1.66 10.08 17.11
CA GLU A 266 3.01 10.06 17.72
C GLU A 266 3.92 11.25 17.37
N ARG A 267 3.55 12.11 16.40
CA ARG A 267 4.51 13.07 15.84
C ARG A 267 4.10 14.54 15.85
N TRP A 268 3.24 14.98 16.78
CA TRP A 268 3.03 16.42 16.97
C TRP A 268 4.38 17.15 17.16
N PRO A 269 4.71 18.19 16.37
CA PRO A 269 3.83 19.04 15.55
C PRO A 269 3.71 18.68 14.05
N ARG A 270 4.22 17.54 13.59
CA ARG A 270 4.01 17.04 12.22
C ARG A 270 2.72 16.19 12.18
N PRO A 271 1.85 16.36 11.16
CA PRO A 271 0.74 15.44 10.98
C PRO A 271 1.30 14.02 10.80
N GLY A 272 0.74 13.05 11.52
CA GLY A 272 0.99 11.63 11.28
C GLY A 272 0.41 11.19 9.93
N GLY A 273 0.62 9.93 9.59
CA GLY A 273 0.05 9.33 8.39
C GLY A 273 -1.46 9.09 8.53
N LEU A 274 -2.15 9.03 7.40
CA LEU A 274 -3.60 8.84 7.34
C LEU A 274 -4.01 7.36 7.35
N GLY A 275 -3.12 6.48 6.91
CA GLY A 275 -3.34 5.04 6.82
C GLY A 275 -2.98 4.31 8.12
N MET A 276 -3.60 3.17 8.38
CA MET A 276 -3.24 2.33 9.53
C MET A 276 -2.00 1.49 9.26
N TYR A 277 -1.22 1.21 10.31
CA TYR A 277 -0.09 0.27 10.24
C TYR A 277 -0.49 -1.19 10.54
N GLN A 278 -1.59 -1.38 11.28
CA GLN A 278 -2.07 -2.71 11.67
C GLN A 278 -2.27 -3.60 10.43
N ALA A 279 -1.72 -4.82 10.47
CA ALA A 279 -1.97 -5.84 9.47
C ALA A 279 -3.39 -6.39 9.65
N ILE A 280 -4.24 -6.20 8.65
CA ILE A 280 -5.67 -6.57 8.67
C ILE A 280 -6.05 -7.48 7.50
N GLY A 281 -5.10 -7.81 6.61
CA GLY A 281 -5.27 -8.69 5.47
C GLY A 281 -4.76 -10.11 5.69
N HIS A 282 -4.98 -10.94 4.67
CA HIS A 282 -4.23 -12.18 4.50
C HIS A 282 -2.79 -11.85 4.06
N VAL A 283 -2.63 -10.79 3.26
CA VAL A 283 -1.34 -10.22 2.84
C VAL A 283 -1.40 -8.71 3.00
N ASP A 284 -0.42 -8.15 3.69
CA ASP A 284 -0.29 -6.71 3.95
C ASP A 284 1.03 -6.24 3.36
N PHE A 285 0.95 -5.46 2.28
CA PHE A 285 2.09 -4.91 1.55
C PHE A 285 2.50 -3.56 2.15
N TYR A 286 3.78 -3.40 2.45
CA TYR A 286 4.39 -2.18 2.98
C TYR A 286 5.47 -1.65 2.02
N PRO A 287 5.11 -1.17 0.82
CA PRO A 287 6.05 -0.53 -0.10
C PRO A 287 6.80 0.62 0.59
N ASN A 288 8.12 0.64 0.44
CA ASN A 288 9.03 1.60 1.07
C ASN A 288 8.86 1.66 2.60
N GLY A 289 8.55 0.52 3.23
CA GLY A 289 8.27 0.40 4.66
C GLY A 289 6.88 0.87 5.07
N GLY A 290 6.04 1.27 4.12
CA GLY A 290 4.64 1.65 4.29
C GLY A 290 4.38 3.06 4.78
N ASN A 291 5.41 3.92 4.86
CA ASN A 291 5.33 5.25 5.47
C ASN A 291 5.66 6.38 4.49
N ASN A 292 6.91 6.45 4.03
CA ASN A 292 7.39 7.53 3.18
C ASN A 292 7.66 6.99 1.79
N GLN A 293 6.81 7.37 0.84
CA GLN A 293 6.87 6.87 -0.52
C GLN A 293 7.86 7.69 -1.35
N ALA A 294 8.55 7.01 -2.25
CA ALA A 294 9.50 7.64 -3.15
C ALA A 294 8.80 8.75 -3.99
N GLY A 295 9.42 9.92 -4.08
CA GLY A 295 8.85 11.09 -4.78
C GLY A 295 7.83 11.92 -4.01
N CYS A 296 7.46 11.54 -2.77
CA CYS A 296 6.51 12.30 -1.94
C CYS A 296 7.16 13.33 -1.00
N ASN A 297 8.49 13.43 -0.96
CA ASN A 297 9.24 14.42 -0.17
C ASN A 297 9.46 15.76 -0.90
N ASP A 298 8.85 15.94 -2.08
CA ASP A 298 9.02 17.14 -2.90
C ASP A 298 8.39 18.38 -2.23
N PRO A 299 9.00 19.58 -2.32
CA PRO A 299 8.43 20.81 -1.75
C PRO A 299 7.03 21.13 -2.31
N MET A 300 6.13 21.60 -1.45
CA MET A 300 4.73 21.98 -1.75
C MET A 300 4.56 22.79 -3.05
N GLN A 301 5.53 23.66 -3.38
CA GLN A 301 5.55 24.47 -4.59
C GLN A 301 5.42 23.65 -5.90
N LYS A 302 5.99 22.44 -5.94
CA LYS A 302 6.01 21.59 -7.14
C LYS A 302 4.65 20.94 -7.41
N PHE A 303 3.88 20.66 -6.36
CA PHE A 303 2.51 20.12 -6.47
C PHE A 303 1.51 21.21 -6.87
N ILE A 304 1.64 22.43 -6.33
CA ILE A 304 0.80 23.58 -6.68
C ILE A 304 0.97 23.97 -8.16
N ASN A 305 2.19 23.89 -8.71
CA ASN A 305 2.47 24.27 -10.09
C ASN A 305 2.00 23.23 -11.15
N LYS A 306 1.63 22.01 -10.73
CA LYS A 306 1.23 20.92 -11.64
C LYS A 306 -0.27 20.92 -11.97
N GLN A 307 -1.08 21.58 -11.15
CA GLN A 307 -2.54 21.68 -11.32
C GLN A 307 -2.89 23.11 -11.74
N ASN A 308 -3.31 23.29 -12.99
CA ASN A 308 -3.82 24.57 -13.52
C ASN A 308 -4.95 25.14 -12.63
N ASP A 309 -4.59 25.98 -11.66
CA ASP A 309 -5.45 26.87 -10.84
C ASP A 309 -6.38 26.28 -9.77
N SER A 310 -6.13 25.09 -9.19
CA SER A 310 -6.83 24.67 -7.96
C SER A 310 -5.91 24.37 -6.78
N PHE A 311 -5.69 25.40 -5.96
CA PHE A 311 -4.92 25.37 -4.72
C PHE A 311 -5.39 24.28 -3.74
N PHE A 312 -6.70 24.04 -3.64
CA PHE A 312 -7.27 23.01 -2.75
C PHE A 312 -6.82 21.60 -3.15
N TRP A 313 -6.77 21.31 -4.45
CA TRP A 313 -6.35 20.00 -4.94
C TRP A 313 -4.83 19.81 -4.85
N GLY A 314 -4.04 20.84 -5.15
CA GLY A 314 -2.59 20.81 -4.94
C GLY A 314 -2.23 20.62 -3.45
N PHE A 315 -3.05 21.15 -2.53
CA PHE A 315 -2.89 20.97 -1.09
C PHE A 315 -3.27 19.54 -0.63
N GLN A 316 -4.39 18.99 -1.12
CA GLN A 316 -4.79 17.61 -0.81
C GLN A 316 -3.82 16.57 -1.38
N GLU A 317 -3.27 16.80 -2.58
CA GLU A 317 -2.24 15.96 -3.20
C GLU A 317 -0.90 16.06 -2.46
N PHE A 318 -0.53 17.24 -1.94
CA PHE A 318 0.69 17.42 -1.15
C PHE A 318 0.61 16.74 0.22
N PHE A 319 -0.48 16.94 0.98
CA PHE A 319 -0.66 16.28 2.29
C PHE A 319 -1.02 14.79 2.17
N GLY A 320 -1.50 14.37 1.00
CA GLY A 320 -1.92 12.99 0.73
C GLY A 320 -1.01 12.21 -0.22
N CYS A 321 0.18 12.71 -0.62
CA CYS A 321 0.99 12.02 -1.64
C CYS A 321 1.31 10.57 -1.27
N ASN A 322 1.72 10.34 -0.01
CA ASN A 322 1.91 8.98 0.53
C ASN A 322 0.59 8.22 0.50
N HIS A 323 -0.50 8.83 0.99
CA HIS A 323 -1.82 8.21 1.08
C HIS A 323 -2.43 7.81 -0.28
N LEU A 324 -2.08 8.54 -1.34
CA LEU A 324 -2.53 8.30 -2.72
C LEU A 324 -1.61 7.33 -3.47
N ARG A 325 -0.40 7.06 -2.97
CA ARG A 325 0.56 6.20 -3.68
C ARG A 325 0.02 4.79 -3.89
N CYS A 326 -0.75 4.25 -2.95
CA CYS A 326 -1.31 2.90 -3.00
C CYS A 326 -2.08 2.62 -4.32
N HIS A 327 -2.97 3.52 -4.74
CA HIS A 327 -3.74 3.33 -5.97
C HIS A 327 -2.88 3.52 -7.23
N GLN A 328 -1.83 4.36 -7.17
CA GLN A 328 -0.88 4.53 -8.27
C GLN A 328 -0.05 3.25 -8.49
N LEU A 329 0.48 2.68 -7.40
CA LEU A 329 1.21 1.41 -7.45
C LEU A 329 0.31 0.30 -7.97
N TYR A 330 -0.92 0.19 -7.46
CA TYR A 330 -1.85 -0.84 -7.90
C TYR A 330 -2.21 -0.71 -9.38
N THR A 331 -2.49 0.51 -9.85
CA THR A 331 -2.81 0.77 -11.26
C THR A 331 -1.64 0.41 -12.17
N ASP A 332 -0.41 0.73 -11.78
CA ASP A 332 0.81 0.41 -12.54
C ASP A 332 1.14 -1.10 -12.54
N ALA A 333 0.69 -1.84 -11.52
CA ALA A 333 0.84 -3.30 -11.46
C ALA A 333 -0.10 -4.05 -12.42
N ILE A 334 -1.20 -3.43 -12.88
CA ILE A 334 -2.20 -4.10 -13.73
C ILE A 334 -1.65 -4.56 -15.09
N PRO A 335 -0.91 -3.73 -15.85
CA PRO A 335 -0.39 -4.14 -17.16
C PRO A 335 0.80 -5.11 -17.10
N GLN A 336 1.32 -5.42 -15.90
CA GLN A 336 2.41 -6.39 -15.68
C GLN A 336 3.66 -6.15 -16.56
N ARG A 337 4.11 -4.89 -16.66
CA ARG A 337 5.25 -4.49 -17.51
C ARG A 337 6.61 -4.98 -17.00
N CYS A 338 6.68 -5.38 -15.75
CA CYS A 338 7.89 -5.73 -15.00
C CYS A 338 7.51 -6.59 -13.79
N PRO A 339 8.46 -7.35 -13.21
CA PRO A 339 8.23 -8.03 -11.94
C PRO A 339 7.93 -7.02 -10.83
N PHE A 340 6.86 -7.27 -10.09
CA PHE A 340 6.43 -6.43 -8.97
C PHE A 340 6.25 -7.33 -7.75
N VAL A 341 7.34 -7.63 -7.05
CA VAL A 341 7.39 -8.66 -6.01
C VAL A 341 7.66 -8.02 -4.66
N ALA A 342 6.96 -8.50 -3.64
CA ALA A 342 7.26 -8.24 -2.24
C ALA A 342 7.61 -9.54 -1.52
N ILE A 343 8.38 -9.43 -0.43
CA ILE A 343 8.79 -10.58 0.39
C ILE A 343 8.30 -10.44 1.82
N GLY A 344 7.75 -11.53 2.36
CA GLY A 344 7.41 -11.66 3.76
C GLY A 344 8.64 -11.50 4.65
N CYS A 345 8.59 -10.59 5.63
CA CYS A 345 9.68 -10.37 6.58
C CYS A 345 9.11 -9.86 7.92
N GLU A 346 9.87 -9.92 9.00
CA GLU A 346 9.36 -9.48 10.31
C GLU A 346 9.40 -7.96 10.49
N SER A 347 10.32 -7.26 9.80
CA SER A 347 10.36 -5.81 9.76
C SER A 347 11.01 -5.28 8.47
N TYR A 348 10.77 -4.00 8.16
CA TYR A 348 11.37 -3.36 7.00
C TYR A 348 12.89 -3.23 7.15
N GLU A 349 13.40 -3.04 8.36
CA GLU A 349 14.83 -2.92 8.66
C GLU A 349 15.57 -4.24 8.38
N LYS A 350 14.99 -5.38 8.79
CA LYS A 350 15.52 -6.71 8.46
C LYS A 350 15.52 -6.97 6.96
N PHE A 351 14.45 -6.56 6.27
CA PHE A 351 14.40 -6.62 4.81
C PHE A 351 15.53 -5.80 4.17
N LEU A 352 15.76 -4.55 4.62
CA LEU A 352 16.85 -3.71 4.12
C LEU A 352 18.25 -4.26 4.43
N ALA A 353 18.43 -4.95 5.56
CA ALA A 353 19.67 -5.65 5.91
C ALA A 353 19.94 -6.86 5.00
N GLY A 354 18.91 -7.38 4.33
CA GLY A 354 18.96 -8.56 3.47
C GLY A 354 18.75 -9.87 4.23
N ASP A 355 18.15 -9.81 5.43
CA ASP A 355 17.85 -11.00 6.24
C ASP A 355 16.70 -11.83 5.63
N CYS A 356 15.81 -11.16 4.89
CA CYS A 356 14.67 -11.75 4.18
C CYS A 356 14.84 -11.58 2.68
N PHE A 357 15.57 -12.49 2.01
CA PHE A 357 15.90 -12.36 0.59
C PHE A 357 15.80 -13.66 -0.22
N GLU A 358 15.42 -14.77 0.42
CA GLU A 358 15.23 -16.06 -0.22
C GLU A 358 13.75 -16.42 -0.14
N CYS A 359 13.14 -16.61 -1.32
CA CYS A 359 11.71 -16.88 -1.41
C CYS A 359 11.38 -18.31 -0.99
N ASP A 360 10.29 -18.47 -0.27
CA ASP A 360 9.70 -19.77 0.11
C ASP A 360 10.55 -20.57 1.13
N GLU A 361 11.49 -19.89 1.80
CA GLU A 361 12.34 -20.43 2.88
C GLU A 361 12.05 -19.72 4.21
N ASP A 362 12.05 -20.46 5.32
CA ASP A 362 11.89 -19.94 6.69
C ASP A 362 10.68 -19.01 6.95
N GLY A 363 9.63 -19.12 6.13
CA GLY A 363 8.43 -18.26 6.23
C GLY A 363 8.53 -16.94 5.45
N HIS A 364 9.59 -16.73 4.67
CA HIS A 364 9.75 -15.58 3.77
C HIS A 364 9.07 -15.85 2.42
N TYR A 365 7.77 -15.57 2.35
CA TYR A 365 6.99 -15.80 1.15
C TYR A 365 7.14 -14.64 0.16
N CYS A 366 7.57 -14.93 -1.07
CA CYS A 366 7.52 -13.96 -2.15
C CYS A 366 6.12 -13.93 -2.77
N ILE A 367 5.53 -12.74 -2.81
CA ILE A 367 4.16 -12.53 -3.26
C ILE A 367 4.15 -11.44 -4.32
N ASP A 368 3.50 -11.74 -5.44
CA ASP A 368 3.27 -10.75 -6.49
C ASP A 368 2.36 -9.65 -5.96
N PHE A 369 2.77 -8.40 -6.15
CA PHE A 369 1.96 -7.24 -5.84
C PHE A 369 0.87 -7.02 -6.91
N GLY A 370 -0.29 -6.50 -6.51
CA GLY A 370 -1.36 -6.14 -7.44
C GLY A 370 -2.26 -7.34 -7.84
N PRO A 371 -2.73 -7.42 -9.11
CA PRO A 371 -3.75 -8.40 -9.51
C PRO A 371 -3.38 -9.86 -9.27
N ASN A 372 -2.10 -10.22 -9.34
CA ASN A 372 -1.63 -11.61 -9.20
C ASN A 372 -1.46 -12.07 -7.74
N ALA A 373 -1.57 -11.19 -6.74
CA ALA A 373 -1.38 -11.52 -5.33
C ALA A 373 -2.20 -12.74 -4.88
N TRP A 374 -3.48 -12.81 -5.29
CA TRP A 374 -4.35 -13.94 -4.97
C TRP A 374 -3.84 -15.27 -5.53
N ASN A 375 -3.38 -15.28 -6.79
CA ASN A 375 -2.90 -16.50 -7.43
C ASN A 375 -1.66 -17.02 -6.71
N THR A 376 -0.76 -16.12 -6.34
CA THR A 376 0.48 -16.48 -5.64
C THR A 376 0.20 -16.93 -4.22
N TYR A 377 -0.65 -16.23 -3.46
CA TYR A 377 -1.10 -16.65 -2.14
C TYR A 377 -1.77 -18.03 -2.16
N ARG A 378 -2.69 -18.26 -3.10
CA ARG A 378 -3.39 -19.55 -3.24
C ARG A 378 -2.41 -20.68 -3.56
N ARG A 379 -1.44 -20.44 -4.44
CA ARG A 379 -0.39 -21.41 -4.79
C ARG A 379 0.47 -21.79 -3.60
N LEU A 380 0.81 -20.85 -2.71
CA LEU A 380 1.58 -21.12 -1.50
C LEU A 380 0.86 -22.09 -0.56
N ILE A 381 -0.46 -21.93 -0.42
CA ILE A 381 -1.32 -22.83 0.36
C ILE A 381 -1.46 -24.18 -0.32
N GLU A 382 -1.82 -24.20 -1.61
CA GLU A 382 -2.05 -25.44 -2.38
C GLU A 382 -0.80 -26.33 -2.44
N ASN A 383 0.39 -25.75 -2.51
CA ASN A 383 1.65 -26.47 -2.53
C ASN A 383 2.15 -26.89 -1.14
N GLY A 384 1.43 -26.55 -0.07
CA GLY A 384 1.84 -26.87 1.30
C GLY A 384 3.05 -26.09 1.81
N VAL A 385 3.46 -25.01 1.11
CA VAL A 385 4.52 -24.10 1.57
C VAL A 385 4.01 -23.31 2.78
N MET A 386 2.71 -22.96 2.77
CA MET A 386 2.03 -22.29 3.87
C MET A 386 0.99 -23.21 4.51
N ILE A 387 1.29 -23.70 5.71
CA ILE A 387 0.45 -24.68 6.43
C ILE A 387 -0.57 -23.98 7.35
N GLU A 388 -0.13 -22.96 8.08
CA GLU A 388 -0.97 -22.14 8.96
C GLU A 388 -0.97 -20.70 8.43
N PRO A 389 -2.01 -20.27 7.69
CA PRO A 389 -2.05 -18.93 7.14
C PRO A 389 -2.19 -17.91 8.28
N ARG A 390 -1.12 -17.15 8.51
CA ARG A 390 -1.09 -15.94 9.34
C ARG A 390 -1.01 -14.72 8.42
N PRO A 391 -1.40 -13.52 8.88
CA PRO A 391 -1.19 -12.29 8.12
C PRO A 391 0.27 -12.14 7.70
N ILE A 392 0.51 -11.95 6.41
CA ILE A 392 1.87 -11.84 5.85
C ILE A 392 2.20 -10.36 5.70
N ARG A 393 3.22 -9.90 6.42
CA ARG A 393 3.77 -8.55 6.20
C ARG A 393 4.83 -8.61 5.11
N ALA A 394 4.49 -8.13 3.92
CA ALA A 394 5.34 -8.18 2.75
C ALA A 394 5.97 -6.81 2.46
N TYR A 395 7.28 -6.77 2.29
CA TYR A 395 8.04 -5.54 2.05
C TYR A 395 8.62 -5.52 0.64
N MET A 396 8.73 -4.32 0.09
CA MET A 396 9.38 -4.02 -1.19
C MET A 396 9.78 -2.54 -1.22
N ILE A 397 10.67 -2.19 -2.14
CA ILE A 397 11.10 -0.84 -2.49
C ILE A 397 10.52 -0.53 -3.87
N THR A 398 9.95 0.66 -4.03
CA THR A 398 9.40 1.12 -5.31
C THR A 398 10.11 2.37 -5.79
N GLY A 399 9.97 2.65 -7.08
CA GLY A 399 10.38 3.92 -7.68
C GLY A 399 9.55 5.12 -7.24
N ASP A 400 10.06 6.31 -7.54
CA ASP A 400 9.36 7.58 -7.48
C ASP A 400 8.55 7.89 -8.75
N ASP A 401 8.88 7.23 -9.87
CA ASP A 401 8.25 7.34 -11.18
C ASP A 401 7.74 5.99 -11.74
N ALA A 402 6.74 6.06 -12.63
CA ALA A 402 6.20 4.90 -13.32
C ALA A 402 7.13 4.45 -14.48
N PRO A 403 7.30 3.14 -14.72
CA PRO A 403 6.77 2.05 -13.90
C PRO A 403 7.46 1.99 -12.53
N PHE A 404 6.66 1.84 -11.48
CA PHE A 404 7.11 1.95 -10.08
C PHE A 404 7.79 0.69 -9.57
N CYS A 405 7.57 -0.45 -10.22
CA CYS A 405 8.28 -1.69 -9.95
C CYS A 405 9.80 -1.47 -9.97
N ARG A 406 10.50 -2.21 -9.12
CA ARG A 406 11.95 -2.25 -9.06
C ARG A 406 12.39 -3.69 -8.83
N THR A 407 13.55 -4.03 -9.36
CA THR A 407 14.25 -5.27 -9.03
C THR A 407 15.07 -5.01 -7.79
N HIS A 408 14.98 -5.90 -6.80
CA HIS A 408 15.74 -5.83 -5.56
C HIS A 408 17.05 -6.57 -5.72
N TYR A 409 18.13 -5.92 -5.28
CA TYR A 409 19.49 -6.43 -5.31
C TYR A 409 20.02 -6.45 -3.87
N LYS A 410 20.29 -7.65 -3.34
CA LYS A 410 21.07 -7.80 -2.12
C LYS A 410 22.54 -7.84 -2.49
N VAL A 411 23.27 -6.83 -2.04
CA VAL A 411 24.69 -6.63 -2.34
C VAL A 411 25.49 -6.93 -1.09
N ILE A 412 26.34 -7.95 -1.17
CA ILE A 412 27.28 -8.34 -0.13
C ILE A 412 28.68 -7.97 -0.60
N MET A 413 29.26 -6.95 0.01
CA MET A 413 30.59 -6.44 -0.31
C MET A 413 31.60 -6.95 0.71
N PHE A 414 32.68 -7.57 0.21
CA PHE A 414 33.82 -7.99 1.03
C PHE A 414 35.00 -7.03 0.81
N VAL A 415 35.45 -6.39 1.90
CA VAL A 415 36.64 -5.53 1.89
C VAL A 415 37.88 -6.42 2.04
N SER A 416 38.84 -6.25 1.13
CA SER A 416 40.05 -7.08 1.00
C SER A 416 40.90 -7.13 2.27
N GLU A 417 41.52 -8.28 2.51
CA GLU A 417 42.54 -8.52 3.54
C GLU A 417 43.97 -8.48 2.99
N SER A 418 44.16 -8.01 1.75
CA SER A 418 45.50 -7.86 1.18
C SER A 418 46.37 -6.96 2.07
N ASP A 419 47.68 -7.19 2.06
CA ASP A 419 48.63 -6.37 2.82
C ASP A 419 48.45 -4.88 2.53
N GLU A 420 48.18 -4.52 1.27
CA GLU A 420 47.90 -3.14 0.85
C GLU A 420 46.64 -2.56 1.50
N SER A 421 45.59 -3.37 1.65
CA SER A 421 44.34 -3.00 2.32
C SER A 421 44.54 -2.80 3.82
N LEU A 422 45.23 -3.75 4.47
CA LEU A 422 45.54 -3.70 5.90
C LEU A 422 46.44 -2.51 6.25
N VAL A 423 47.48 -2.26 5.45
CA VAL A 423 48.39 -1.11 5.62
C VAL A 423 47.66 0.21 5.36
N HIS A 424 46.74 0.25 4.41
CA HIS A 424 45.95 1.44 4.14
C HIS A 424 44.92 1.74 5.25
N GLY A 425 44.33 0.70 5.83
CA GLY A 425 43.26 0.78 6.82
C GLY A 425 41.91 1.16 6.23
N GLY A 426 40.89 1.14 7.08
CA GLY A 426 39.51 1.41 6.68
C GLY A 426 39.21 2.87 6.34
N GLU A 427 38.06 3.08 5.70
CA GLU A 427 37.60 4.40 5.23
C GLU A 427 36.11 4.64 5.49
N ILE A 428 35.72 5.91 5.62
CA ILE A 428 34.31 6.32 5.72
C ILE A 428 33.81 6.81 4.37
N GLY A 429 32.61 6.39 4.00
CA GLY A 429 31.86 7.07 2.94
C GLY A 429 30.54 6.38 2.60
N LYS A 430 29.98 6.74 1.46
CA LYS A 430 28.75 6.15 0.93
C LYS A 430 29.07 5.33 -0.30
N MET A 431 28.63 4.08 -0.31
CA MET A 431 28.76 3.19 -1.46
C MET A 431 27.44 3.19 -2.23
N ALA A 432 27.53 3.16 -3.56
CA ALA A 432 26.40 2.97 -4.44
C ALA A 432 26.78 2.06 -5.59
N VAL A 433 25.82 1.26 -6.05
CA VAL A 433 26.03 0.32 -7.14
C VAL A 433 25.09 0.62 -8.31
N GLU A 434 25.56 0.40 -9.52
CA GLU A 434 24.73 0.35 -10.72
C GLU A 434 24.98 -0.96 -11.46
N MET A 435 23.91 -1.66 -11.82
CA MET A 435 23.95 -2.93 -12.53
C MET A 435 23.69 -2.70 -14.02
N LEU A 436 24.45 -3.41 -14.87
CA LEU A 436 24.25 -3.41 -16.32
C LEU A 436 23.83 -4.80 -16.81
N GLY A 437 22.67 -4.87 -17.45
CA GLY A 437 22.12 -6.08 -18.04
C GLY A 437 22.78 -6.48 -19.36
N SER A 438 22.37 -7.64 -19.89
CA SER A 438 22.89 -8.17 -21.16
C SER A 438 22.53 -7.32 -22.38
N GLN A 439 21.39 -6.61 -22.37
CA GLN A 439 20.98 -5.75 -23.48
C GLN A 439 21.30 -4.27 -23.23
N ARG A 440 22.28 -4.01 -22.34
CA ARG A 440 22.76 -2.68 -21.93
C ARG A 440 21.73 -1.85 -21.15
N GLU A 441 20.70 -2.48 -20.61
CA GLU A 441 19.80 -1.85 -19.63
C GLU A 441 20.59 -1.53 -18.36
N ARG A 442 20.32 -0.38 -17.75
CA ARG A 442 20.93 0.06 -16.50
C ARG A 442 19.90 0.09 -15.39
N SER A 443 20.26 -0.41 -14.22
CA SER A 443 19.40 -0.33 -13.03
C SER A 443 19.22 1.11 -12.55
N GLY A 444 20.09 2.02 -12.97
CA GLY A 444 20.32 3.30 -12.31
C GLY A 444 21.18 3.13 -11.07
N ARG A 445 21.70 4.25 -10.55
CA ARG A 445 22.50 4.29 -9.33
C ARG A 445 21.64 3.96 -8.12
N MET A 446 22.10 3.01 -7.31
CA MET A 446 21.43 2.53 -6.10
C MET A 446 22.35 2.71 -4.90
N ASP A 447 22.00 3.60 -3.98
CA ASP A 447 22.77 3.81 -2.75
C ASP A 447 22.60 2.60 -1.80
N LEU A 448 23.70 2.10 -1.25
CA LEU A 448 23.71 0.95 -0.33
C LEU A 448 23.45 1.34 1.13
N SER A 449 23.54 2.65 1.45
CA SER A 449 23.26 3.17 2.78
C SER A 449 22.78 4.62 2.72
N GLN A 450 21.88 4.98 3.63
CA GLN A 450 21.45 6.39 3.77
C GLN A 450 22.52 7.25 4.45
N GLU A 451 23.26 6.67 5.40
CA GLU A 451 24.33 7.34 6.14
C GLU A 451 25.72 6.78 5.75
N PRO A 452 26.80 7.58 5.87
CA PRO A 452 28.15 7.09 5.64
C PRO A 452 28.51 5.94 6.60
N LEU A 453 29.14 4.90 6.08
CA LEU A 453 29.62 3.75 6.85
C LEU A 453 31.14 3.70 6.87
N TYR A 454 31.71 3.13 7.93
CA TYR A 454 33.13 2.80 8.02
C TYR A 454 33.39 1.39 7.47
N PHE A 455 34.18 1.31 6.41
CA PHE A 455 34.55 0.07 5.73
C PHE A 455 35.92 -0.40 6.22
N GLU A 456 35.92 -1.42 7.08
CA GLU A 456 37.10 -2.03 7.66
C GLU A 456 37.59 -3.21 6.78
N PRO A 457 38.91 -3.34 6.53
CA PRO A 457 39.48 -4.52 5.89
C PRO A 457 39.04 -5.84 6.54
N GLY A 458 38.76 -6.86 5.74
CA GLY A 458 38.35 -8.19 6.21
C GLY A 458 36.89 -8.31 6.69
N LYS A 459 36.08 -7.27 6.50
CA LYS A 459 34.65 -7.29 6.88
C LYS A 459 33.74 -7.43 5.67
N ASN A 460 32.57 -8.03 5.93
CA ASN A 460 31.45 -8.11 5.00
C ASN A 460 30.41 -7.04 5.34
N TYR A 461 29.87 -6.42 4.30
CA TYR A 461 28.79 -5.45 4.38
C TYR A 461 27.65 -5.89 3.47
N SER A 462 26.45 -6.02 4.01
CA SER A 462 25.24 -6.41 3.28
C SER A 462 24.26 -5.25 3.26
N ALA A 463 23.63 -5.02 2.10
CA ALA A 463 22.53 -4.09 1.95
C ALA A 463 21.60 -4.54 0.82
N VAL A 464 20.31 -4.27 0.97
CA VAL A 464 19.34 -4.36 -0.11
C VAL A 464 19.13 -2.98 -0.71
N ALA A 465 19.25 -2.90 -2.03
CA ALA A 465 18.90 -1.73 -2.80
C ALA A 465 18.03 -2.13 -3.99
N ALA A 466 17.29 -1.18 -4.57
CA ALA A 466 16.37 -1.48 -5.67
C ALA A 466 16.54 -0.50 -6.82
N GLY A 467 16.45 -1.04 -8.04
CA GLY A 467 16.68 -0.30 -9.28
C GLY A 467 15.83 -0.84 -10.41
N LYS A 468 15.98 -0.27 -11.60
CA LYS A 468 15.28 -0.78 -12.80
C LYS A 468 15.70 -2.22 -13.07
N ASP A 469 14.77 -2.98 -13.61
CA ASP A 469 15.04 -4.37 -13.98
C ASP A 469 16.04 -4.42 -15.14
N VAL A 470 17.08 -5.23 -14.98
CA VAL A 470 18.10 -5.48 -16.03
C VAL A 470 18.22 -6.96 -16.37
N GLY A 471 17.30 -7.80 -15.89
CA GLY A 471 17.40 -9.25 -15.98
C GLY A 471 18.59 -9.77 -15.18
N MET A 472 19.38 -10.66 -15.78
CA MET A 472 20.63 -11.16 -15.21
C MET A 472 21.77 -10.13 -15.45
N PRO A 473 22.30 -9.48 -14.40
CA PRO A 473 23.36 -8.50 -14.56
C PRO A 473 24.65 -9.12 -15.10
N LYS A 474 25.35 -8.41 -15.99
CA LYS A 474 26.66 -8.80 -16.54
C LYS A 474 27.82 -7.99 -15.96
N ARG A 475 27.53 -6.79 -15.47
CA ARG A 475 28.53 -5.89 -14.89
C ARG A 475 27.91 -5.16 -13.72
N ALA A 476 28.75 -4.84 -12.75
CA ALA A 476 28.40 -4.00 -11.63
C ALA A 476 29.40 -2.83 -11.55
N PHE A 477 28.90 -1.62 -11.44
CA PHE A 477 29.69 -0.42 -11.24
C PHE A 477 29.54 0.01 -9.80
N LEU A 478 30.64 -0.04 -9.04
CA LEU A 478 30.69 0.41 -7.66
C LEU A 478 31.26 1.83 -7.62
N SER A 479 30.48 2.74 -7.06
CA SER A 479 30.85 4.14 -6.85
C SER A 479 30.96 4.40 -5.36
N TRP A 480 31.92 5.24 -4.98
CA TRP A 480 32.16 5.59 -3.60
C TRP A 480 32.31 7.11 -3.46
N GLU A 481 31.50 7.69 -2.58
CA GLU A 481 31.57 9.10 -2.25
C GLU A 481 32.20 9.26 -0.86
N TYR A 482 33.36 9.92 -0.80
CA TYR A 482 34.05 10.19 0.45
C TYR A 482 33.29 11.27 1.25
N LYS A 483 32.84 10.91 2.46
CA LYS A 483 32.08 11.81 3.34
C LYS A 483 32.69 11.81 4.74
N THR A 484 33.56 12.76 5.03
CA THR A 484 34.08 12.98 6.39
C THR A 484 33.38 14.11 7.10
N ASN A 485 33.35 14.07 8.43
CA ASN A 485 32.93 15.22 9.22
C ASN A 485 34.01 16.32 9.16
N PRO A 486 33.73 17.49 8.55
CA PRO A 486 34.68 18.60 8.49
C PRO A 486 34.99 19.22 9.87
N MET A 487 34.28 18.83 10.93
CA MET A 487 34.56 19.27 12.30
C MET A 487 35.39 18.25 13.08
N ASN A 488 35.73 17.09 12.50
CA ASN A 488 36.57 16.08 13.13
C ASN A 488 37.91 15.91 12.39
N PRO A 489 38.97 16.64 12.79
CA PRO A 489 40.26 16.62 12.11
C PRO A 489 40.96 15.26 12.13
N PHE A 490 40.57 14.34 13.02
CA PHE A 490 41.09 12.96 13.05
C PHE A 490 40.56 12.09 11.90
N THR A 491 39.55 12.54 11.16
CA THR A 491 38.99 11.80 10.01
C THR A 491 39.57 12.22 8.66
N TRP A 492 40.44 13.23 8.64
CA TRP A 492 40.98 13.80 7.39
C TRP A 492 42.22 13.07 6.91
N ARG A 493 42.19 12.55 5.68
CA ARG A 493 43.41 12.09 4.98
C ARG A 493 43.96 13.21 4.10
N VAL A 494 44.96 13.94 4.61
CA VAL A 494 45.57 15.11 3.92
C VAL A 494 46.62 14.72 2.87
N MET A 495 47.21 13.51 2.97
CA MET A 495 48.33 13.07 2.11
C MET A 495 48.07 11.84 1.25
N ASN A 496 46.94 11.15 1.41
CA ASN A 496 46.60 9.93 0.66
C ASN A 496 45.28 10.12 -0.09
N THR A 497 45.23 9.65 -1.33
CA THR A 497 43.96 9.54 -2.07
C THR A 497 43.08 8.51 -1.38
N PRO A 498 41.89 8.90 -0.87
CA PRO A 498 40.98 7.97 -0.22
C PRO A 498 40.68 6.82 -1.19
N ARG A 499 40.70 5.58 -0.69
CA ARG A 499 40.41 4.39 -1.49
C ARG A 499 39.94 3.23 -0.62
N VAL A 500 39.10 2.36 -1.17
CA VAL A 500 38.64 1.14 -0.50
C VAL A 500 39.04 -0.07 -1.34
N TYR A 501 39.77 -1.02 -0.75
CA TYR A 501 40.13 -2.26 -1.43
C TYR A 501 38.96 -3.23 -1.30
N VAL A 502 38.10 -3.30 -2.31
CA VAL A 502 36.98 -4.26 -2.35
C VAL A 502 37.43 -5.48 -3.12
N ALA A 503 37.49 -6.64 -2.47
CA ALA A 503 37.95 -7.88 -3.10
C ALA A 503 36.90 -8.44 -4.06
N TYR A 504 35.63 -8.42 -3.66
CA TYR A 504 34.51 -8.81 -4.51
C TYR A 504 33.19 -8.27 -3.96
N ILE A 505 32.18 -8.28 -4.82
CA ILE A 505 30.78 -8.11 -4.43
C ILE A 505 29.99 -9.33 -4.88
N VAL A 506 29.12 -9.84 -4.01
CA VAL A 506 28.11 -10.84 -4.36
C VAL A 506 26.78 -10.12 -4.49
N VAL A 507 26.11 -10.30 -5.62
CA VAL A 507 24.80 -9.71 -5.85
C VAL A 507 23.77 -10.82 -6.02
N GLN A 508 22.74 -10.79 -5.17
CA GLN A 508 21.55 -11.61 -5.29
C GLN A 508 20.40 -10.78 -5.84
N THR A 509 19.55 -11.35 -6.70
CA THR A 509 18.32 -10.70 -7.18
C THR A 509 17.09 -11.43 -6.67
N LEU A 510 16.14 -10.70 -6.10
CA LEU A 510 14.94 -11.29 -5.50
C LEU A 510 14.00 -11.83 -6.59
N GLU A 511 13.72 -11.01 -7.61
CA GLU A 511 12.76 -11.28 -8.68
C GLU A 511 13.22 -12.43 -9.58
N HIS A 512 14.52 -12.49 -9.88
CA HIS A 512 15.09 -13.52 -10.76
C HIS A 512 15.69 -14.71 -10.01
N ARG A 513 15.67 -14.70 -8.67
CA ARG A 513 16.22 -15.74 -7.79
C ARG A 513 17.66 -16.13 -8.17
N SER A 514 18.50 -15.14 -8.47
CA SER A 514 19.87 -15.35 -8.95
C SER A 514 20.91 -14.88 -7.94
N ARG A 515 22.13 -15.43 -8.02
CA ARG A 515 23.28 -15.05 -7.20
C ARG A 515 24.55 -15.07 -8.05
N GLN A 516 25.24 -13.93 -8.15
CA GLN A 516 26.44 -13.77 -8.96
C GLN A 516 27.55 -13.08 -8.17
N LYS A 517 28.82 -13.45 -8.40
CA LYS A 517 30.00 -12.86 -7.76
C LYS A 517 30.77 -12.02 -8.79
N PHE A 518 30.97 -10.74 -8.51
CA PHE A 518 31.71 -9.83 -9.36
C PHE A 518 33.00 -9.40 -8.66
N CYS A 519 34.11 -9.37 -9.39
CA CYS A 519 35.42 -8.98 -8.88
C CYS A 519 35.97 -7.79 -9.67
N PRO A 520 36.83 -6.95 -9.07
CA PRO A 520 37.48 -5.85 -9.79
C PRO A 520 38.58 -6.39 -10.71
N LEU A 521 38.87 -5.68 -11.79
CA LEU A 521 40.00 -6.03 -12.65
C LEU A 521 41.32 -5.84 -11.88
N ASN A 522 42.16 -6.88 -11.84
CA ASN A 522 43.50 -6.84 -11.22
C ASN A 522 43.53 -6.28 -9.78
N GLU A 523 42.48 -6.54 -8.98
CA GLU A 523 42.40 -6.09 -7.58
C GLU A 523 42.53 -4.56 -7.39
N ILE A 524 42.23 -3.79 -8.44
CA ILE A 524 42.33 -2.32 -8.39
C ILE A 524 41.39 -1.78 -7.30
N PRO A 525 41.89 -0.92 -6.38
CA PRO A 525 41.06 -0.37 -5.33
C PRO A 525 39.99 0.57 -5.88
N VAL A 526 38.84 0.59 -5.20
CA VAL A 526 37.74 1.50 -5.45
C VAL A 526 38.19 2.91 -5.11
N LYS A 527 38.26 3.77 -6.12
CA LYS A 527 38.63 5.19 -5.95
C LYS A 527 37.37 6.03 -5.77
N ALA A 528 37.48 7.06 -4.94
CA ALA A 528 36.40 8.02 -4.75
C ALA A 528 36.06 8.74 -6.06
N ASP A 529 34.77 9.03 -6.26
CA ASP A 529 34.24 9.83 -7.37
C ASP A 529 34.56 9.29 -8.77
N GLN A 530 34.80 7.97 -8.88
CA GLN A 530 34.98 7.24 -10.13
C GLN A 530 34.10 5.98 -10.13
N ASP A 531 33.65 5.57 -11.32
CA ASP A 531 32.98 4.29 -11.50
C ASP A 531 34.01 3.16 -11.54
N ASN A 532 33.90 2.22 -10.62
CA ASN A 532 34.79 1.06 -10.53
C ASN A 532 34.04 -0.15 -11.08
N GLU A 533 34.51 -0.70 -12.20
CA GLU A 533 33.83 -1.80 -12.89
C GLU A 533 34.23 -3.17 -12.31
N PHE A 534 33.20 -3.96 -11.99
CA PHE A 534 33.33 -5.34 -11.52
C PHE A 534 32.66 -6.29 -12.52
N ARG A 535 33.29 -7.43 -12.78
CA ARG A 535 32.79 -8.48 -13.69
C ARG A 535 33.00 -9.86 -13.10
N GLU A 536 32.12 -10.80 -13.46
CA GLU A 536 32.30 -12.21 -13.11
C GLU A 536 33.59 -12.77 -13.74
N GLU A 537 33.93 -12.36 -14.95
CA GLU A 537 35.14 -12.78 -15.69
C GLU A 537 36.44 -12.37 -15.01
N TYR A 538 36.40 -11.32 -14.17
CA TYR A 538 37.56 -10.85 -13.42
C TYR A 538 37.78 -11.65 -12.15
N CYS A 539 36.78 -12.42 -11.71
CA CYS A 539 36.98 -13.36 -10.63
C CYS A 539 37.90 -14.47 -11.14
N SER A 540 39.00 -14.70 -10.44
CA SER A 540 39.88 -15.84 -10.70
C SER A 540 39.05 -17.12 -10.79
N LYS A 541 39.23 -17.87 -11.88
CA LYS A 541 38.91 -19.29 -11.88
C LYS A 541 39.98 -19.93 -11.01
N ASP A 542 39.58 -20.50 -9.88
CA ASP A 542 40.39 -21.21 -8.90
C ASP A 542 41.01 -20.34 -7.79
N SER A 543 40.54 -20.58 -6.56
CA SER A 543 41.20 -21.58 -5.69
C SER A 543 40.15 -22.31 -4.86
#